data_AF-A0A933ZRY0-F1
#
_entry.id   AF-A0A933ZRY0-F1
#
_cell.length_a   1.000
_cell.length_b   1.000
_cell.length_c   1.000
_cell.angle_alpha   90.00
_cell.angle_beta   90.00
_cell.angle_gamma   90.00
#
_symmetry.space_group_name_H-M   'P 1'
#
loop_
_entity.id
_entity.type
_entity.pdbx_description
1 polymer ?
#
loop_
_entity_poly.entity_id
_entity_poly.type
_entity_poly.pdbx_seq_one_letter_code
_entity_poly.pdbx_strand_id
1 'polypeptide(L)'
;GVGPAGSSPESATGWTFSAGGPNGGYNFSQNNDEHMATLRAPAATGSYSYVWRFRRSAGWTYCDTDGSGSNGGLDFSASKLGTLTVQ
;
A
#
# COMPACT_ATOMS: atom_id res chain seq x y z
N GLY A 1 -1.01 -3.47 -2.22
CA GLY A 1 -2.26 -4.26 -2.23
C GLY A 1 -3.36 -3.42 -2.85
N VAL A 2 -4.41 -4.07 -3.35
CA VAL A 2 -5.59 -3.42 -3.96
C VAL A 2 -6.87 -4.03 -3.39
N GLY A 3 -7.90 -3.22 -3.19
CA GLY A 3 -9.17 -3.64 -2.63
C GLY A 3 -10.32 -2.67 -2.93
N PRO A 4 -11.50 -2.88 -2.33
CA PRO A 4 -12.67 -2.04 -2.57
C PRO A 4 -12.39 -0.56 -2.29
N ALA A 5 -12.87 0.32 -3.15
CA ALA A 5 -12.67 1.76 -3.01
C ALA A 5 -13.14 2.29 -1.65
N GLY A 6 -12.30 3.09 -0.99
CA GLY A 6 -12.61 3.75 0.28
C GLY A 6 -12.72 2.81 1.50
N SER A 7 -12.45 1.51 1.34
CA SER A 7 -12.47 0.56 2.44
C SER A 7 -11.14 0.52 3.20
N SER A 8 -11.16 0.23 4.51
CA SER A 8 -9.92 0.04 5.28
C SER A 8 -9.34 -1.36 5.04
N PRO A 9 -8.05 -1.49 4.67
CA PRO A 9 -7.37 -2.79 4.56
C PRO A 9 -7.16 -3.49 5.91
N GLU A 10 -7.40 -2.81 7.03
CA GLU A 10 -7.26 -3.38 8.37
C GLU A 10 -8.46 -4.25 8.78
N SER A 11 -9.63 -3.98 8.23
CA SER A 11 -10.90 -4.61 8.64
C SER A 11 -11.72 -5.18 7.49
N ALA A 12 -11.58 -4.65 6.26
CA ALA A 12 -12.39 -5.08 5.13
C ALA A 12 -11.88 -6.39 4.51
N THR A 13 -12.84 -7.22 4.08
CA THR A 13 -12.57 -8.35 3.19
C THR A 13 -12.42 -7.86 1.74
N GLY A 14 -11.77 -8.65 0.87
CA GLY A 14 -11.61 -8.31 -0.55
C GLY A 14 -10.32 -7.59 -0.92
N TRP A 15 -9.41 -7.37 0.03
CA TRP A 15 -8.07 -6.88 -0.26
C TRP A 15 -7.14 -8.00 -0.73
N THR A 16 -6.39 -7.73 -1.80
CA THR A 16 -5.35 -8.64 -2.32
C THR A 16 -3.98 -7.97 -2.20
N PHE A 17 -3.01 -8.72 -1.67
CA PHE A 17 -1.64 -8.25 -1.46
C PHE A 17 -0.64 -9.12 -2.23
N SER A 18 0.39 -8.47 -2.76
CA SER A 18 1.54 -9.12 -3.37
C SER A 18 2.79 -8.75 -2.56
N ALA A 19 3.80 -9.62 -2.58
CA ALA A 19 5.08 -9.32 -1.96
C ALA A 19 5.77 -8.18 -2.73
N GLY A 20 6.35 -7.24 -1.99
CA GLY A 20 7.25 -6.24 -2.52
C GLY A 20 8.71 -6.59 -2.21
N GLY A 21 9.63 -5.81 -2.77
CA GLY A 21 11.06 -5.92 -2.50
C GLY A 21 11.80 -4.62 -2.78
N PRO A 22 13.11 -4.56 -2.50
CA PRO A 22 13.93 -3.39 -2.78
C PRO A 22 13.86 -2.97 -4.25
N ASN A 23 13.88 -1.67 -4.52
CA ASN A 23 13.86 -1.15 -5.88
C ASN A 23 15.20 -1.40 -6.62
N GLY A 24 15.28 -2.41 -7.49
CA GLY A 24 16.51 -2.75 -8.20
C GLY A 24 17.01 -1.68 -9.21
N GLY A 25 16.23 -0.63 -9.48
CA GLY A 25 16.63 0.50 -10.34
C GLY A 25 17.60 1.49 -9.69
N TYR A 26 17.87 1.36 -8.40
CA TYR A 26 18.79 2.22 -7.64
C TYR A 26 19.91 1.40 -6.99
N ASN A 27 21.12 1.97 -6.92
CA ASN A 27 22.35 1.28 -6.49
C ASN A 27 22.17 0.51 -5.16
N PHE A 28 22.36 -0.82 -5.24
CA PHE A 28 22.20 -1.78 -4.13
C PHE A 28 23.08 -1.50 -2.91
N SER A 29 24.16 -0.71 -3.01
CA SER A 29 25.00 -0.40 -1.85
C SER A 29 24.37 0.60 -0.88
N GLN A 30 23.29 1.30 -1.26
CA GLN A 30 22.67 2.38 -0.46
C GLN A 30 21.12 2.32 -0.39
N ASN A 31 20.48 1.36 -1.05
CA ASN A 31 19.03 1.28 -1.19
C ASN A 31 18.42 0.15 -0.34
N ASN A 32 18.22 0.39 0.95
CA ASN A 32 17.34 -0.45 1.76
C ASN A 32 16.07 0.29 2.19
N ASP A 33 15.90 1.53 1.73
CA ASP A 33 14.83 2.45 2.08
C ASP A 33 13.77 2.61 0.98
N GLU A 34 14.06 2.24 -0.28
CA GLU A 34 13.07 2.27 -1.37
C GLU A 34 12.61 0.85 -1.77
N HIS A 35 11.30 0.61 -1.70
CA HIS A 35 10.68 -0.68 -1.99
C HIS A 35 9.63 -0.53 -3.10
N MET A 36 9.53 -1.54 -3.96
CA MET A 36 8.58 -1.58 -5.07
C MET A 36 7.87 -2.94 -5.17
N ALA A 37 6.72 -2.93 -5.84
CA ALA A 37 6.03 -4.13 -6.29
C ALA A 37 5.24 -3.81 -7.56
N THR A 38 5.02 -4.83 -8.40
CA THR A 38 4.04 -4.71 -9.49
C THR A 38 2.64 -4.85 -8.90
N LEU A 39 1.80 -3.83 -9.08
CA LEU A 39 0.39 -3.88 -8.71
C LEU A 39 -0.40 -4.48 -9.87
N ARG A 40 -0.95 -5.68 -9.70
CA ARG A 40 -1.87 -6.27 -10.68
C ARG A 40 -3.24 -5.63 -10.53
N ALA A 41 -3.70 -4.95 -11.58
CA ALA A 41 -5.03 -4.37 -11.62
C ALA A 41 -6.11 -5.47 -11.48
N PRO A 42 -7.22 -5.19 -10.77
CA PRO A 42 -8.41 -6.04 -10.81
C PRO A 42 -8.92 -6.25 -12.24
N ALA A 43 -9.52 -7.41 -12.50
CA ALA A 43 -10.02 -7.76 -13.85
C ALA A 43 -11.35 -7.05 -14.20
N ALA A 44 -12.14 -6.69 -13.18
CA ALA A 44 -13.38 -5.97 -13.37
C ALA A 44 -13.11 -4.47 -13.48
N THR A 45 -13.81 -3.82 -14.40
CA THR A 45 -13.84 -2.36 -14.50
C THR A 45 -14.44 -1.76 -13.24
N GLY A 46 -13.89 -0.65 -12.76
CA GLY A 46 -14.39 0.03 -11.58
C GLY A 46 -13.33 0.83 -10.83
N SER A 47 -13.76 1.40 -9.70
CA SER A 47 -12.89 2.15 -8.79
C SER A 47 -12.42 1.26 -7.63
N TYR A 48 -11.14 1.38 -7.32
CA TYR A 48 -10.46 0.62 -6.27
C TYR A 48 -9.56 1.54 -5.45
N SER A 49 -9.21 1.08 -4.26
CA SER A 49 -8.14 1.69 -3.45
C SER A 49 -6.91 0.80 -3.46
N TYR A 50 -5.73 1.41 -3.42
CA TYR A 50 -4.47 0.70 -3.26
C TYR A 50 -3.65 1.28 -2.10
N VAL A 51 -2.84 0.42 -1.49
CA VAL A 51 -2.07 0.71 -0.27
C VAL A 51 -0.77 -0.06 -0.27
N TRP A 52 0.28 0.51 0.30
CA TRP A 52 1.50 -0.22 0.64
C TRP A 52 1.46 -0.65 2.11
N ARG A 53 2.09 -1.78 2.46
CA ARG A 53 2.25 -2.17 3.86
C ARG A 53 3.60 -2.81 4.12
N PHE A 54 4.14 -2.54 5.30
CA PHE A 54 5.35 -3.18 5.80
C PHE A 54 4.99 -4.14 6.94
N ARG A 55 5.72 -5.25 7.05
CA ARG A 55 5.65 -6.11 8.24
C ARG A 55 6.85 -5.86 9.12
N ARG A 56 6.61 -5.54 10.38
CA ARG A 56 7.61 -5.58 11.44
C ARG A 56 7.20 -6.63 12.48
N SER A 57 8.02 -6.86 13.50
CA SER A 57 7.81 -7.90 14.52
C SER A 57 6.42 -7.89 15.16
N ALA A 58 5.76 -6.73 15.24
CA ALA A 58 4.44 -6.56 15.87
C ALA A 58 3.24 -6.67 14.91
N GLY A 59 3.45 -6.90 13.60
CA GLY A 59 2.35 -7.01 12.63
C GLY A 59 2.55 -6.15 11.39
N TRP A 60 1.44 -5.89 10.70
CA TRP A 60 1.40 -5.08 9.49
C TRP A 60 1.17 -3.61 9.83
N THR A 61 1.94 -2.72 9.21
CA THR A 61 1.70 -1.28 9.18
C THR A 61 1.29 -0.91 7.76
N TYR A 62 0.10 -0.34 7.60
CA TYR A 62 -0.41 0.16 6.32
C TYR A 62 -0.02 1.61 6.16
N CYS A 63 0.42 2.00 4.97
CA CYS A 63 0.87 3.37 4.69
C CYS A 63 -0.11 4.00 3.70
N ASP A 64 -0.78 5.07 4.11
CA ASP A 64 -1.57 5.90 3.21
C ASP A 64 -0.67 6.90 2.45
N THR A 65 -1.24 7.87 1.75
CA THR A 65 -0.47 8.81 0.92
C THR A 65 0.35 9.83 1.70
N ASP A 66 0.12 10.04 3.00
CA ASP A 66 0.88 11.01 3.79
C ASP A 66 1.55 10.43 5.03
N GLY A 67 1.22 9.22 5.47
CA GLY A 67 2.00 8.49 6.47
C GLY A 67 1.22 7.42 7.20
N SER A 68 1.78 6.96 8.33
CA SER A 68 1.10 6.05 9.25
C SER A 68 1.80 6.04 10.61
N GLY A 69 1.79 7.18 11.28
CA GLY A 69 2.12 7.33 12.71
C GLY A 69 3.59 7.62 13.02
N SER A 70 4.48 7.66 12.02
CA SER A 70 5.91 7.87 12.29
C SER A 70 6.30 9.34 12.48
N ASN A 71 5.54 10.28 11.92
CA ASN A 71 5.68 11.72 12.17
C ASN A 71 4.44 12.22 12.93
N GLY A 72 4.61 13.27 13.74
CA GLY A 72 3.52 13.84 14.54
C GLY A 72 2.35 14.32 13.68
N GLY A 73 1.12 13.94 14.06
CA GLY A 73 -0.10 14.35 13.37
C GLY A 73 -0.42 13.56 12.09
N LEU A 74 0.37 12.54 11.75
CA LEU A 74 0.12 11.68 10.59
C LEU A 74 -0.36 10.32 11.09
N ASP A 75 -1.67 10.12 11.23
CA ASP A 75 -2.26 8.81 11.50
C ASP A 75 -2.73 8.16 10.21
N PHE A 76 -2.73 6.83 10.16
CA PHE A 76 -3.29 6.10 9.02
C PHE A 76 -4.76 6.45 8.81
N SER A 77 -5.13 6.72 7.56
CA SER A 77 -6.50 7.04 7.17
C SER A 77 -6.90 6.34 5.88
N ALA A 78 -7.98 5.55 5.94
CA ALA A 78 -8.54 4.89 4.76
C ALA A 78 -9.04 5.89 3.69
N SER A 79 -9.34 7.14 4.08
CA SER A 79 -9.73 8.20 3.12
C SER A 79 -8.55 8.80 2.35
N LYS A 80 -7.32 8.51 2.77
CA LYS A 80 -6.06 8.95 2.14
C LYS A 80 -5.35 7.83 1.40
N LEU A 81 -6.06 6.76 1.05
CA LEU A 81 -5.49 5.69 0.23
C LEU A 81 -5.31 6.13 -1.22
N GLY A 82 -4.36 5.50 -1.91
CA GLY A 82 -4.23 5.65 -3.34
C GLY A 82 -5.49 5.17 -4.06
N THR A 83 -5.82 5.80 -5.19
CA THR A 83 -7.01 5.46 -6.00
C THR A 83 -6.58 4.84 -7.33
N LEU A 84 -7.31 3.80 -7.76
CA LEU A 84 -7.10 3.11 -9.03
C LEU A 84 -8.44 3.00 -9.76
N THR A 85 -8.49 3.49 -11.00
CA THR A 85 -9.61 3.25 -11.90
C THR A 85 -9.20 2.23 -12.96
N VAL A 86 -9.98 1.15 -13.08
CA VAL A 86 -9.84 0.13 -14.13
C VAL A 86 -10.92 0.38 -15.18
N GLN A 87 -10.53 0.49 -16.45
CA GLN A 87 -11.41 0.77 -17.60
C GLN A 87 -11.33 -0.34 -18.65
#